data_AF-A0A1R1YGK1-F1
#
_entry.id   AF-A0A1R1YGK1-F1
#
_cell.length_a   1.000
_cell.length_b   1.000
_cell.length_c   1.000
_cell.angle_alpha   90.00
_cell.angle_beta   90.00
_cell.angle_gamma   90.00
#
_symmetry.space_group_name_H-M   'P 1'
#
loop_
_entity.id
_entity.type
_entity.pdbx_description
1 polymer ?
#
loop_
_entity_poly.entity_id
_entity_poly.type
_entity_poly.pdbx_seq_one_letter_code
_entity_poly.pdbx_strand_id
1 'polypeptide(L)'
;MPARLPLFLHNLKNNLFPKYFIYSLVAAGGEILEKGISYKQTYIDKAFAKAAINSFEAEKSKSDPHIIWATSLMIAFHWKLCNIREMEYLSRKLFF
;
A
#
# COMPACT_ATOMS: atom_id res chain seq x y z
N MET A 1 4.09 -14.86 13.89
CA MET A 1 4.21 -14.21 15.21
C MET A 1 3.42 -12.91 15.17
N PRO A 2 2.59 -12.58 16.18
CA PRO A 2 1.92 -11.29 16.22
C PRO A 2 2.96 -10.17 16.27
N ALA A 3 2.75 -9.10 15.50
CA ALA A 3 3.62 -7.94 15.57
C ALA A 3 3.64 -7.43 17.02
N ARG A 4 4.83 -7.33 17.61
CA ARG A 4 5.00 -6.67 18.91
C ARG A 4 4.73 -5.19 18.69
N LEU A 5 3.48 -4.76 18.91
CA LEU A 5 3.03 -3.40 18.64
C LEU A 5 3.97 -2.32 19.21
N PRO A 6 4.51 -2.44 20.44
CA PRO A 6 5.46 -1.46 20.96
C PRO A 6 6.75 -1.36 20.13
N LEU A 7 7.29 -2.51 19.71
CA LEU A 7 8.51 -2.56 18.88
C LEU A 7 8.24 -2.00 17.48
N PHE A 8 7.07 -2.31 16.92
CA PHE A 8 6.64 -1.76 15.64
C PHE A 8 6.57 -0.23 15.70
N LEU A 9 5.90 0.34 16.70
CA LEU A 9 5.77 1.78 16.87
C LEU A 9 7.12 2.47 17.11
N HIS A 10 7.99 1.83 17.89
CA HIS A 10 9.37 2.30 18.09
C HIS A 10 10.14 2.38 16.78
N ASN A 11 10.09 1.31 15.97
CA ASN A 11 10.79 1.25 14.70
C ASN A 11 10.23 2.25 13.69
N LEU A 12 8.91 2.47 13.72
CA LEU A 12 8.25 3.49 12.90
C LEU A 12 8.71 4.90 13.29
N LYS A 13 8.67 5.23 14.58
CA LYS A 13 9.09 6.54 15.11
C LYS A 13 10.55 6.87 14.78
N ASN A 14 11.41 5.85 14.82
CA ASN A 14 12.84 6.01 14.61
C ASN A 14 13.29 5.77 13.15
N ASN A 15 12.36 5.68 12.19
CA ASN A 15 12.65 5.43 10.77
C ASN A 15 13.54 4.19 10.50
N LEU A 16 13.37 3.14 11.32
CA LEU A 16 14.14 1.89 11.21
C LEU A 16 13.55 0.93 10.17
N PHE A 17 12.37 1.25 9.63
CA PHE A 17 11.77 0.48 8.57
C PHE A 17 12.30 0.88 7.19
N PRO A 18 12.44 -0.09 6.27
CA PRO A 18 12.77 0.22 4.89
C PRO A 18 11.69 1.10 4.25
N LYS A 19 12.11 2.04 3.40
CA LYS A 19 11.20 2.98 2.73
C LYS A 19 10.13 2.27 1.90
N TYR A 20 10.49 1.19 1.20
CA TYR A 20 9.55 0.40 0.40
C TYR A 20 8.43 -0.21 1.25
N PHE A 21 8.73 -0.60 2.49
CA PHE A 21 7.73 -1.13 3.43
C PHE A 21 6.77 -0.03 3.90
N ILE A 22 7.29 1.15 4.24
CA ILE A 22 6.45 2.27 4.66
C ILE A 22 5.55 2.75 3.52
N TYR A 23 6.09 2.89 2.31
CA TYR A 23 5.30 3.33 1.16
C TYR A 23 4.21 2.33 0.78
N SER A 24 4.49 1.02 0.82
CA SER A 24 3.47 -0.01 0.59
C SER A 24 2.40 -0.04 1.68
N LEU A 25 2.77 0.20 2.94
CA LEU A 25 1.83 0.32 4.05
C LEU A 25 0.88 1.51 3.90
N VAL A 26 1.40 2.68 3.50
CA VAL A 26 0.57 3.87 3.26
C VAL A 26 -0.36 3.66 2.06
N ALA A 27 0.16 3.10 0.96
CA ALA A 27 -0.64 2.83 -0.24
C ALA A 27 -1.80 1.86 0.04
N ALA A 28 -1.55 0.80 0.81
CA ALA A 28 -2.59 -0.16 1.18
C ALA A 28 -3.55 0.39 2.25
N GLY A 29 -3.05 1.21 3.17
CA GLY A 29 -3.79 1.69 4.33
C GLY A 29 -4.66 2.93 4.11
N GLY A 30 -4.48 3.67 3.00
CA GLY A 30 -5.17 4.95 2.73
C GLY A 30 -6.70 4.90 2.83
N GLU A 31 -7.31 3.76 2.52
CA GLU A 31 -8.78 3.56 2.61
C GLU A 31 -9.31 3.35 4.01
N ILE A 32 -8.49 2.76 4.89
CA ILE A 32 -8.92 2.50 6.28
C ILE A 32 -9.08 3.84 7.01
N LEU A 33 -8.32 4.85 6.59
CA LEU A 33 -8.31 6.20 7.16
C LEU A 33 -9.48 7.07 6.66
N GLU A 34 -9.94 6.89 5.42
CA GLU A 34 -11.05 7.66 4.85
C GLU A 34 -12.20 6.75 4.41
N LYS A 35 -13.35 6.83 5.10
CA LYS A 35 -14.58 6.12 4.72
C LYS A 35 -15.14 6.73 3.43
N GLY A 36 -14.69 6.22 2.30
CA GLY A 36 -15.18 6.59 0.97
C GLY A 36 -14.05 6.70 -0.05
N ILE A 37 -14.31 6.28 -1.28
CA ILE A 37 -13.32 6.35 -2.36
C ILE A 37 -13.31 7.79 -2.89
N SER A 38 -12.36 8.60 -2.41
CA SER A 38 -12.03 9.88 -3.04
C SER A 38 -11.05 9.66 -4.19
N TYR A 39 -11.33 10.21 -5.37
CA TYR A 39 -10.41 10.17 -6.53
C TYR A 39 -9.03 10.75 -6.17
N LYS A 40 -9.00 11.79 -5.33
CA LYS A 40 -7.78 12.40 -4.82
C LYS A 40 -6.99 11.43 -3.95
N GLN A 41 -7.65 10.70 -3.07
CA GLN A 41 -7.02 9.71 -2.20
C GLN A 41 -6.45 8.55 -3.04
N THR A 42 -7.21 8.07 -4.03
CA THR A 42 -6.76 7.02 -4.96
C THR A 42 -5.50 7.44 -5.75
N TYR A 43 -5.39 8.72 -6.12
CA TYR A 43 -4.19 9.24 -6.78
C TYR A 43 -2.97 9.24 -5.85
N ILE A 44 -3.16 9.68 -4.60
CA ILE A 44 -2.11 9.70 -3.58
C ILE A 44 -1.64 8.26 -3.27
N ASP A 45 -2.58 7.33 -3.06
CA ASP A 45 -2.25 5.93 -2.79
C ASP A 45 -1.47 5.30 -3.95
N LYS A 46 -1.83 5.60 -5.21
CA LYS A 46 -1.07 5.19 -6.40
C LYS A 46 0.34 5.78 -6.44
N ALA A 47 0.50 7.04 -6.03
CA ALA A 47 1.82 7.67 -5.97
C ALA A 47 2.73 6.96 -4.95
N PHE A 48 2.19 6.61 -3.77
CA PHE A 48 2.92 5.82 -2.78
C PHE A 48 3.21 4.40 -3.25
N ALA A 49 2.27 3.73 -3.92
CA ALA A 49 2.50 2.42 -4.52
C ALA A 49 3.65 2.44 -5.54
N LYS A 50 3.70 3.47 -6.39
CA LYS A 50 4.81 3.66 -7.34
C LYS A 50 6.13 3.94 -6.62
N ALA A 51 6.12 4.77 -5.57
CA ALA A 51 7.30 5.03 -4.76
C ALA A 51 7.81 3.76 -4.05
N ALA A 52 6.90 2.88 -3.61
CA ALA A 52 7.23 1.58 -3.02
C ALA A 52 7.97 0.70 -4.02
N ILE A 53 7.48 0.58 -5.26
CA ILE A 53 8.13 -0.22 -6.31
C ILE A 53 9.52 0.33 -6.63
N ASN A 54 9.65 1.64 -6.83
CA ASN A 54 10.95 2.25 -7.15
C ASN A 54 11.98 2.04 -6.02
N SER A 55 11.55 2.14 -4.76
CA SER A 55 12.42 1.90 -3.61
C SER A 55 12.74 0.42 -3.40
N PHE A 56 11.83 -0.47 -3.80
CA PHE A 56 12.06 -1.91 -3.82
C PHE A 56 13.10 -2.32 -4.87
N GLU A 57 13.01 -1.77 -6.09
CA GLU A 57 13.96 -2.05 -7.17
C GLU A 57 15.37 -1.54 -6.88
N ALA A 58 15.48 -0.45 -6.11
CA ALA A 58 16.77 0.09 -5.66
C ALA A 58 17.43 -0.76 -4.56
N GLU A 59 16.67 -1.63 -3.89
CA GLU A 59 17.15 -2.46 -2.79
C GLU A 59 17.88 -3.71 -3.33
N LYS A 60 19.18 -3.85 -3.03
CA LYS A 60 19.99 -4.97 -3.52
C LYS A 60 19.82 -6.26 -2.71
N SER A 61 19.33 -6.17 -1.48
CA SER A 61 19.23 -7.30 -0.55
C SER A 61 17.85 -7.96 -0.62
N LYS A 62 17.79 -9.16 -1.20
CA LYS A 62 16.55 -9.95 -1.33
C LYS A 62 16.12 -10.68 -0.05
N SER A 63 16.97 -10.68 0.98
CA SER A 63 16.76 -11.47 2.20
C SER A 63 16.06 -10.73 3.33
N ASP A 64 15.57 -9.51 3.09
CA ASP A 64 14.89 -8.71 4.11
C ASP A 64 13.45 -9.22 4.35
N PRO A 65 13.06 -9.63 5.57
CA PRO A 65 11.71 -10.05 5.90
C PRO A 65 10.62 -9.01 5.58
N HIS A 66 10.97 -7.71 5.55
CA HIS A 66 10.01 -6.66 5.21
C HIS A 66 9.56 -6.73 3.75
N ILE A 67 10.31 -7.41 2.87
CA ILE A 67 9.94 -7.64 1.47
C ILE A 67 8.65 -8.45 1.37
N ILE A 68 8.49 -9.48 2.21
CA ILE A 68 7.30 -10.34 2.20
C ILE A 68 6.06 -9.52 2.59
N TRP A 69 6.20 -8.64 3.58
CA TRP A 69 5.11 -7.78 4.01
C TRP A 69 4.81 -6.68 2.99
N ALA A 70 5.83 -6.04 2.43
CA ALA A 70 5.67 -5.02 1.41
C ALA A 70 4.96 -5.59 0.16
N THR A 71 5.37 -6.77 -0.29
CA THR A 71 4.71 -7.46 -1.41
C THR A 71 3.27 -7.85 -1.08
N SER A 72 3.00 -8.36 0.12
CA SER A 72 1.63 -8.67 0.57
C SER A 72 0.72 -7.44 0.56
N LEU A 73 1.22 -6.30 1.06
CA LEU A 73 0.50 -5.02 1.07
C LEU A 73 0.24 -4.51 -0.35
N MET A 74 1.23 -4.63 -1.25
CA MET A 74 1.08 -4.26 -2.66
C MET A 74 0.05 -5.14 -3.39
N ILE A 75 0.02 -6.45 -3.13
CA ILE A 75 -1.00 -7.35 -3.68
C ILE A 75 -2.39 -6.91 -3.23
N ALA A 76 -2.56 -6.63 -1.93
CA ALA A 76 -3.84 -6.15 -1.39
C ALA A 76 -4.27 -4.82 -2.06
N PHE A 77 -3.34 -3.89 -2.24
CA PHE A 77 -3.58 -2.64 -2.94
C PHE A 77 -4.03 -2.84 -4.40
N HIS A 78 -3.37 -3.71 -5.15
CA HIS A 78 -3.71 -4.00 -6.54
C HIS A 78 -5.05 -4.73 -6.68
N TRP A 79 -5.34 -5.68 -5.79
CA TRP A 79 -6.63 -6.38 -5.75
C TRP A 79 -7.79 -5.39 -5.57
N LYS A 80 -7.65 -4.49 -4.59
CA LYS A 80 -8.61 -3.39 -4.36
C LYS A 80 -8.81 -2.55 -5.63
N LEU A 81 -7.73 -2.11 -6.26
CA LEU A 81 -7.81 -1.29 -7.48
C LEU A 81 -8.51 -2.00 -8.64
N CYS A 82 -8.32 -3.31 -8.78
CA CYS A 82 -9.01 -4.12 -9.77
C CYS A 82 -10.53 -4.09 -9.53
N ASN A 83 -10.94 -4.29 -8.27
CA ASN A 83 -12.35 -4.23 -7.86
C ASN A 83 -12.96 -2.83 -8.08
N ILE A 84 -12.22 -1.75 -7.81
CA ILE A 84 -12.66 -0.37 -8.11
C ILE A 84 -12.87 -0.18 -9.61
N ARG A 85 -11.95 -0.66 -10.45
CA ARG A 85 -12.07 -0.56 -11.91
C ARG A 85 -13.29 -1.31 -12.43
N GLU A 86 -13.58 -2.50 -11.88
CA GLU A 86 -14.80 -3.26 -12.21
C GLU A 86 -16.06 -2.53 -11.75
N MET A 87 -16.09 -1.99 -10.52
CA MET A 87 -17.21 -1.16 -10.06
C MET A 87 -17.43 0.06 -10.95
N GLU A 88 -16.37 0.79 -11.34
CA GLU A 88 -16.46 1.91 -12.29
C GLU A 88 -16.98 1.47 -13.67
N TYR A 89 -16.55 0.31 -14.15
CA TYR A 89 -17.04 -0.23 -15.42
C TYR A 89 -18.54 -0.54 -15.35
N LEU A 90 -18.96 -1.20 -14.27
CA LEU A 90 -20.37 -1.54 -14.04
C LEU A 90 -21.23 -0.30 -13.85
N SER A 91 -20.76 0.71 -13.10
CA SER A 91 -21.50 1.96 -12.92
C SER A 91 -21.66 2.70 -14.24
N ARG A 92 -20.60 2.82 -15.06
CA ARG A 92 -20.72 3.43 -16.40
C ARG A 92 -21.71 2.69 -17.29
N LYS A 93 -21.76 1.35 -17.22
CA LYS A 93 -22.68 0.54 -18.04
C LYS A 93 -24.14 0.54 -17.53
N LEU A 94 -24.36 0.85 -16.25
CA LEU A 94 -25.69 0.96 -15.65
C LEU A 94 -26.30 2.35 -15.85
N PHE A 95 -25.48 3.39 -15.99
CA PHE A 95 -25.92 4.78 -16.10
C PHE A 95 -25.78 5.38 -17.53
N PHE A 96 -25.39 4.58 -18.52
CA PHE A 96 -25.40 4.91 -19.96
C PHE A 96 -25.94 3.72 -20.76
#